data_AF-K2Q3E4-F1
#
_entry.id   AF-K2Q3E4-F1
#
_cell.length_a   1.000
_cell.length_b   1.000
_cell.length_c   1.000
_cell.angle_alpha   90.00
_cell.angle_beta   90.00
_cell.angle_gamma   90.00
#
_symmetry.space_group_name_H-M   'P 1'
#
loop_
_entity.id
_entity.type
_entity.pdbx_description
1 polymer ?
#
loop_
_entity_poly.entity_id
_entity_poly.type
_entity_poly.pdbx_seq_one_letter_code
_entity_poly.pdbx_strand_id
1 'polypeptide(L)'
;MKKRVIIASALLVSSFAIAQKSELRDADKALDKGSAAEAKTTLQSLASTIESADDKYKAQYYFLLGKTHADLAKKGGDDADYQKAVENLNKLVEFEKTFKNKYTDEATEILNGLSGDIVNAAIEDNNNKEFSKAANKLFMAYQMTDNQDYLYYAASSAVQGGDYDIALEHYLKLNELGYTGESTAYLAVNKETGETENLGSEQNRDLMVKTGQYTDPSEEETESRYPEIIKNIALIYNEKGETEKATEAIKDARAANPDDMNLLLTEANMYIQAGDKAKFQSLMEEAIQKDPSNPTLYYNLGVITAEQGNNEQAGEYYKKAIELDPQNENAYLNLASMTLSSEQDLVNEMNSLGNSAADNKRYDELKQEREELYRSAVPYLEKLLTINPSNIDAVRTLMNIYGTLGEQDKFMEMKEKLAGLEQ
;
A
#
# COMPACT_ATOMS: atom_id res chain seq x y z
N MET A 1 -23.78 72.48 5.15
CA MET A 1 -23.87 71.07 5.56
C MET A 1 -22.97 70.14 4.72
N LYS A 2 -23.03 70.15 3.38
CA LYS A 2 -22.21 69.27 2.51
C LYS A 2 -20.69 69.26 2.82
N LYS A 3 -20.03 70.42 3.00
CA LYS A 3 -18.60 70.47 3.37
C LYS A 3 -18.27 69.84 4.74
N ARG A 4 -19.16 69.98 5.75
CA ARG A 4 -18.95 69.38 7.08
C ARG A 4 -19.18 67.87 7.07
N VAL A 5 -20.13 67.40 6.25
CA VAL A 5 -20.36 65.97 6.03
C VAL A 5 -19.15 65.33 5.32
N ILE A 6 -18.63 65.97 4.26
CA ILE A 6 -17.43 65.48 3.55
C ILE A 6 -16.20 65.42 4.47
N ILE A 7 -15.98 66.42 5.33
CA ILE A 7 -14.86 66.41 6.28
C ILE A 7 -15.05 65.33 7.35
N ALA A 8 -16.26 65.15 7.89
CA ALA A 8 -16.56 64.09 8.85
C ALA A 8 -16.39 62.69 8.23
N SER A 9 -16.85 62.50 6.99
CA SER A 9 -16.64 61.26 6.23
C SER A 9 -15.15 60.98 5.95
N ALA A 10 -14.38 62.01 5.57
CA ALA A 10 -12.95 61.87 5.34
C ALA A 10 -12.17 61.55 6.63
N LEU A 11 -12.55 62.15 7.77
CA LEU A 11 -11.97 61.85 9.07
C LEU A 11 -12.27 60.41 9.51
N LEU A 12 -13.51 59.95 9.34
CA LEU A 12 -13.89 58.57 9.63
C LEU A 12 -13.09 57.57 8.77
N VAL A 13 -13.01 57.78 7.45
CA VAL A 13 -12.21 56.93 6.54
C VAL A 13 -10.74 56.92 6.95
N SER A 14 -10.18 58.06 7.34
CA SER A 14 -8.79 58.14 7.80
C SER A 14 -8.54 57.41 9.13
N SER A 15 -9.50 57.44 10.07
CA SER A 15 -9.38 56.72 11.34
C SER A 15 -9.39 55.19 11.16
N PHE A 16 -10.20 54.68 10.23
CA PHE A 16 -10.24 53.26 9.90
C PHE A 16 -8.92 52.77 9.28
N ALA A 17 -8.35 53.53 8.34
CA ALA A 17 -7.06 53.18 7.73
C ALA A 17 -5.89 53.19 8.73
N ILE A 18 -5.91 54.09 9.72
CA ILE A 18 -4.90 54.16 10.78
C ILE A 18 -5.01 52.97 11.73
N ALA A 19 -6.23 52.55 12.08
CA ALA A 19 -6.46 51.39 12.94
C ALA A 19 -5.94 50.09 12.29
N GLN A 20 -6.30 49.83 11.03
CA GLN A 20 -5.85 48.65 10.28
C GLN A 20 -4.33 48.57 10.18
N LYS A 21 -3.67 49.70 9.88
CA LYS A 21 -2.20 49.77 9.86
C LYS A 21 -1.57 49.42 11.21
N SER A 22 -2.15 49.89 12.32
CA SER A 22 -1.62 49.60 13.65
C SER A 22 -1.77 48.13 13.99
N GLU A 23 -2.96 47.55 13.78
CA GLU A 23 -3.24 46.14 14.08
C GLU A 23 -2.33 45.20 13.25
N LEU A 24 -2.13 45.48 11.96
CA LEU A 24 -1.19 44.71 11.13
C LEU A 24 0.25 44.77 11.66
N ARG A 25 0.70 45.94 12.14
CA ARG A 25 2.04 46.09 12.74
C ARG A 25 2.16 45.35 14.07
N ASP A 26 1.07 45.31 14.85
CA ASP A 26 1.07 44.64 16.13
C ASP A 26 1.05 43.11 15.95
N ALA A 27 0.34 42.60 14.93
CA ALA A 27 0.42 41.19 14.51
C ALA A 27 1.81 40.80 14.02
N ASP A 28 2.44 41.62 13.18
CA ASP A 28 3.82 41.42 12.68
C ASP A 28 4.83 41.31 13.84
N LYS A 29 4.76 42.24 14.81
CA LYS A 29 5.58 42.20 16.02
C LYS A 29 5.32 40.98 16.91
N ALA A 30 4.09 40.48 16.94
CA ALA A 30 3.76 39.27 17.68
C ALA A 30 4.43 38.05 17.04
N LEU A 31 4.45 37.97 15.70
CA LEU A 31 5.18 36.93 14.97
C LEU A 31 6.69 37.01 15.19
N ASP A 32 7.28 38.21 15.17
CA ASP A 32 8.71 38.41 15.45
C ASP A 32 9.12 37.91 16.85
N LYS A 33 8.16 37.89 17.80
CA LYS A 33 8.35 37.37 19.16
C LYS A 33 8.01 35.88 19.30
N GLY A 34 7.59 35.22 18.23
CA GLY A 34 7.15 33.83 18.22
C GLY A 34 5.74 33.60 18.77
N SER A 35 4.95 34.67 18.95
CA SER A 35 3.59 34.64 19.51
C SER A 35 2.52 34.53 18.41
N ALA A 36 2.51 33.45 17.63
CA ALA A 36 1.53 33.29 16.54
C ALA A 36 0.07 33.24 17.01
N ALA A 37 -0.23 32.79 18.23
CA ALA A 37 -1.59 32.86 18.78
C ALA A 37 -2.09 34.30 18.97
N GLU A 38 -1.21 35.21 19.39
CA GLU A 38 -1.51 36.64 19.54
C GLU A 38 -1.70 37.30 18.16
N ALA A 39 -0.82 36.97 17.21
CA ALA A 39 -0.97 37.40 15.82
C ALA A 39 -2.30 36.94 15.21
N LYS A 40 -2.68 35.66 15.40
CA LYS A 40 -3.95 35.09 14.93
C LYS A 40 -5.15 35.86 15.47
N THR A 41 -5.15 36.16 16.77
CA THR A 41 -6.23 36.94 17.41
C THR A 41 -6.35 38.35 16.80
N THR A 42 -5.21 39.00 16.57
CA THR A 42 -5.16 40.35 15.98
C THR A 42 -5.60 40.35 14.51
N LEU A 43 -5.23 39.34 13.74
CA LEU A 43 -5.62 39.23 12.34
C LEU A 43 -7.11 38.82 12.19
N GLN A 44 -7.66 38.09 13.15
CA GLN A 44 -9.09 37.77 13.16
C GLN A 44 -9.97 39.01 13.34
N SER A 45 -9.56 40.00 14.14
CA SER A 45 -10.34 41.25 14.27
C SER A 45 -10.42 42.05 12.97
N LEU A 46 -9.41 41.92 12.11
CA LEU A 46 -9.33 42.60 10.82
C LEU A 46 -10.17 41.96 9.71
N ALA A 47 -10.53 40.67 9.83
CA ALA A 47 -11.11 39.87 8.74
C ALA A 47 -12.33 40.51 8.07
N SER A 48 -13.21 41.14 8.85
CA SER A 48 -14.44 41.77 8.34
C SER A 48 -14.24 43.13 7.67
N THR A 49 -13.08 43.77 7.85
CA THR A 49 -12.83 45.14 7.35
C THR A 49 -11.72 45.21 6.32
N ILE A 50 -10.84 44.20 6.25
CA ILE A 50 -9.63 44.26 5.42
C ILE A 50 -9.93 44.34 3.91
N GLU A 51 -11.02 43.76 3.45
CA GLU A 51 -11.42 43.80 2.03
C GLU A 51 -11.74 45.23 1.54
N SER A 52 -12.00 46.16 2.46
CA SER A 52 -12.18 47.59 2.15
C SER A 52 -10.92 48.45 2.32
N ALA A 53 -9.80 47.87 2.76
CA ALA A 53 -8.55 48.57 3.00
C ALA A 53 -7.79 48.92 1.70
N ASP A 54 -6.76 49.77 1.81
CA ASP A 54 -5.79 49.94 0.71
C ASP A 54 -5.14 48.59 0.36
N ASP A 55 -4.84 48.37 -0.92
CA ASP A 55 -4.26 47.11 -1.43
C ASP A 55 -2.95 46.72 -0.72
N LYS A 56 -2.13 47.70 -0.32
CA LYS A 56 -0.91 47.45 0.46
C LYS A 56 -1.18 46.77 1.81
N TYR A 57 -2.33 47.05 2.44
CA TYR A 57 -2.74 46.47 3.71
C TYR A 57 -3.41 45.12 3.51
N LYS A 58 -4.13 44.91 2.40
CA LYS A 58 -4.63 43.59 2.00
C LYS A 58 -3.49 42.61 1.78
N ALA A 59 -2.47 43.01 1.00
CA ALA A 59 -1.27 42.20 0.77
C ALA A 59 -0.57 41.86 2.11
N GLN A 60 -0.34 42.87 2.96
CA GLN A 60 0.26 42.64 4.28
C GLN A 60 -0.60 41.71 5.15
N TYR A 61 -1.93 41.82 5.09
CA TYR A 61 -2.83 40.96 5.84
C TYR A 61 -2.75 39.50 5.40
N TYR A 62 -2.87 39.22 4.10
CA TYR A 62 -2.79 37.85 3.59
C TYR A 62 -1.42 37.22 3.89
N PHE A 63 -0.34 38.00 3.76
CA PHE A 63 0.99 37.57 4.15
C PHE A 63 1.08 37.18 5.63
N LEU A 64 0.68 38.09 6.53
CA LEU A 64 0.77 37.84 7.97
C LEU A 64 -0.15 36.71 8.41
N LEU A 65 -1.34 36.58 7.81
CA LEU A 65 -2.27 35.49 8.11
C LEU A 65 -1.70 34.13 7.67
N GLY A 66 -1.13 34.07 6.46
CA GLY A 66 -0.43 32.89 5.96
C GLY A 66 0.75 32.49 6.86
N LYS A 67 1.63 33.44 7.16
CA LYS A 67 2.80 33.24 8.04
C LYS A 67 2.41 32.81 9.46
N THR A 68 1.36 33.41 10.00
CA THR A 68 0.82 33.05 11.33
C THR A 68 0.36 31.60 11.37
N HIS A 69 -0.42 31.19 10.37
CA HIS A 69 -0.93 29.83 10.30
C HIS A 69 0.18 28.81 10.02
N ALA A 70 1.19 29.16 9.23
CA ALA A 70 2.37 28.31 9.03
C ALA A 70 3.16 28.09 10.34
N ASP A 71 3.36 29.15 11.15
CA ASP A 71 4.04 29.02 12.46
C ASP A 71 3.22 28.22 13.47
N LEU A 72 1.88 28.34 13.44
CA LEU A 72 1.00 27.52 14.27
C LEU A 72 1.06 26.05 13.88
N ALA A 73 0.96 25.75 12.59
CA ALA A 73 1.02 24.38 12.07
C ALA A 73 2.33 23.68 12.50
N LYS A 74 3.47 24.36 12.37
CA LYS A 74 4.79 23.87 12.82
C LYS A 74 4.88 23.58 14.32
N LYS A 75 4.07 24.24 15.15
CA LYS A 75 4.09 24.13 16.60
C LYS A 75 3.02 23.16 17.15
N GLY A 76 2.55 22.22 16.31
CA GLY A 76 1.49 21.28 16.67
C GLY A 76 0.09 21.86 16.55
N GLY A 77 -0.10 22.81 15.62
CA GLY A 77 -1.43 23.29 15.21
C GLY A 77 -2.25 22.21 14.52
N ASP A 78 -3.51 22.51 14.24
CA ASP A 78 -4.42 21.57 13.57
C ASP A 78 -4.25 21.57 12.05
N ASP A 79 -4.85 20.58 11.37
CA ASP A 79 -4.87 20.46 9.91
C ASP A 79 -5.40 21.74 9.23
N ALA A 80 -6.28 22.48 9.90
CA ALA A 80 -6.83 23.72 9.38
C ALA A 80 -5.82 24.87 9.40
N ASP A 81 -4.80 24.84 10.26
CA ASP A 81 -3.71 25.81 10.22
C ASP A 81 -2.83 25.61 8.97
N TYR A 82 -2.52 24.36 8.56
CA TYR A 82 -1.84 24.13 7.27
C TYR A 82 -2.66 24.65 6.08
N GLN A 83 -3.95 24.28 6.02
CA GLN A 83 -4.84 24.73 4.94
C GLN A 83 -4.91 26.26 4.85
N LYS A 84 -5.14 26.94 5.97
CA LYS A 84 -5.21 28.42 6.00
C LYS A 84 -3.89 29.08 5.63
N ALA A 85 -2.76 28.46 5.98
CA ALA A 85 -1.45 28.97 5.57
C ALA A 85 -1.33 28.95 4.04
N VAL A 86 -1.58 27.79 3.42
CA VAL A 86 -1.53 27.62 1.96
C VAL A 86 -2.49 28.56 1.24
N GLU A 87 -3.75 28.60 1.67
CA GLU A 87 -4.79 29.44 1.05
C GLU A 87 -4.41 30.93 1.07
N ASN A 88 -3.96 31.46 2.21
CA ASN A 88 -3.66 32.88 2.33
C ASN A 88 -2.36 33.29 1.63
N LEU A 89 -1.34 32.42 1.63
CA LEU A 89 -0.10 32.67 0.90
C LEU A 89 -0.33 32.60 -0.62
N ASN A 90 -1.11 31.63 -1.12
CA ASN A 90 -1.48 31.59 -2.53
C ASN A 90 -2.36 32.78 -2.94
N LYS A 91 -3.32 33.17 -2.09
CA LYS A 91 -4.14 34.38 -2.31
C LYS A 91 -3.26 35.63 -2.41
N LEU A 92 -2.24 35.75 -1.57
CA LEU A 92 -1.26 36.83 -1.64
C LEU A 92 -0.46 36.81 -2.95
N VAL A 93 0.09 35.65 -3.33
CA VAL A 93 0.88 35.49 -4.56
C VAL A 93 0.05 35.91 -5.77
N GLU A 94 -1.22 35.49 -5.84
CA GLU A 94 -2.13 35.90 -6.91
C GLU A 94 -2.44 37.40 -6.86
N PHE A 95 -2.72 37.94 -5.66
CA PHE A 95 -3.01 39.35 -5.48
C PHE A 95 -1.85 40.25 -5.94
N GLU A 96 -0.61 39.91 -5.59
CA GLU A 96 0.60 40.64 -5.95
C GLU A 96 1.01 40.51 -7.43
N LYS A 97 0.35 39.66 -8.24
CA LYS A 97 0.48 39.73 -9.71
C LYS A 97 -0.12 41.01 -10.29
N THR A 98 -1.13 41.56 -9.61
CA THR A 98 -1.86 42.77 -10.04
C THR A 98 -1.49 44.02 -9.24
N PHE A 99 -0.67 43.84 -8.20
CA PHE A 99 -0.22 44.87 -7.28
C PHE A 99 1.31 44.87 -7.18
N LYS A 100 1.89 45.78 -6.37
CA LYS A 100 3.34 45.76 -6.12
C LYS A 100 3.73 44.46 -5.42
N ASN A 101 4.60 43.67 -6.06
CA ASN A 101 5.29 42.55 -5.43
C ASN A 101 6.14 43.06 -4.26
N LYS A 102 5.78 42.65 -3.05
CA LYS A 102 6.48 43.00 -1.80
C LYS A 102 6.71 41.78 -0.93
N TYR A 103 5.75 40.86 -0.88
CA TYR A 103 5.76 39.71 0.01
C TYR A 103 5.82 38.36 -0.72
N THR A 104 5.66 38.35 -2.05
CA THR A 104 5.61 37.12 -2.88
C THR A 104 6.85 36.24 -2.69
N ASP A 105 8.06 36.81 -2.64
CA ASP A 105 9.30 36.02 -2.53
C ASP A 105 9.35 35.27 -1.18
N GLU A 106 9.09 35.96 -0.07
CA GLU A 106 9.05 35.36 1.27
C GLU A 106 7.88 34.37 1.41
N ALA A 107 6.70 34.69 0.84
CA ALA A 107 5.56 33.79 0.83
C ALA A 107 5.85 32.48 0.08
N THR A 108 6.57 32.56 -1.04
CA THR A 108 6.98 31.39 -1.82
C THR A 108 7.99 30.54 -1.04
N GLU A 109 8.94 31.16 -0.34
CA GLU A 109 9.87 30.45 0.55
C GLU A 109 9.13 29.71 1.68
N ILE A 110 8.14 30.36 2.30
CA ILE A 110 7.29 29.74 3.33
C ILE A 110 6.51 28.55 2.75
N LEU A 111 5.89 28.70 1.57
CA LEU A 111 5.14 27.62 0.91
C LEU A 111 6.03 26.41 0.61
N ASN A 112 7.25 26.64 0.11
CA ASN A 112 8.21 25.57 -0.17
C ASN A 112 8.59 24.80 1.09
N GLY A 113 8.84 25.49 2.21
CA GLY A 113 9.10 24.84 3.50
C GLY A 113 7.88 24.07 4.01
N LEU A 114 6.69 24.66 3.88
CA LEU A 114 5.44 24.10 4.40
C LEU A 114 5.10 22.76 3.75
N SER A 115 5.39 22.57 2.46
CA SER A 115 5.19 21.28 1.80
C SER A 115 5.94 20.14 2.49
N GLY A 116 7.18 20.37 2.92
CA GLY A 116 7.97 19.37 3.65
C GLY A 116 7.39 19.09 5.04
N ASP A 117 6.95 20.13 5.73
CA ASP A 117 6.32 20.01 7.05
C ASP A 117 5.01 19.20 6.99
N ILE A 118 4.18 19.45 5.97
CA ILE A 118 2.93 18.73 5.71
C ILE A 118 3.19 17.23 5.51
N VAL A 119 4.18 16.88 4.70
CA VAL A 119 4.52 15.48 4.43
C VAL A 119 5.01 14.78 5.69
N ASN A 120 5.87 15.43 6.48
CA ASN A 120 6.34 14.88 7.75
C ASN A 120 5.18 14.66 8.73
N ALA A 121 4.26 15.62 8.84
CA ALA A 121 3.07 15.49 9.67
C ALA A 121 2.15 14.36 9.19
N ALA A 122 2.00 14.16 7.87
CA ALA A 122 1.23 13.04 7.34
C ALA A 122 1.86 11.67 7.65
N ILE A 123 3.20 11.59 7.64
CA ILE A 123 3.92 10.37 8.04
C ILE A 123 3.68 10.07 9.52
N GLU A 124 3.71 11.09 10.39
CA GLU A 124 3.39 10.94 11.81
C GLU A 124 1.95 10.45 12.02
N ASP A 125 0.98 11.03 11.31
CA ASP A 125 -0.41 10.59 11.35
C ASP A 125 -0.56 9.11 10.92
N ASN A 126 0.10 8.70 9.83
CA ASN A 126 0.10 7.30 9.38
C ASN A 126 0.67 6.36 10.46
N ASN A 127 1.79 6.74 11.08
CA ASN A 127 2.39 5.97 12.19
C ASN A 127 1.45 5.87 13.41
N ASN A 128 0.68 6.93 13.65
CA ASN A 128 -0.35 6.99 14.69
C ASN A 128 -1.68 6.36 14.28
N LYS A 129 -1.78 5.79 13.06
CA LYS A 129 -2.99 5.20 12.46
C LYS A 129 -4.13 6.20 12.27
N GLU A 130 -3.82 7.50 12.20
CA GLU A 130 -4.75 8.57 11.88
C GLU A 130 -4.84 8.76 10.35
N PHE A 131 -5.14 7.68 9.63
CA PHE A 131 -5.00 7.58 8.18
C PHE A 131 -5.77 8.64 7.38
N SER A 132 -6.99 9.01 7.81
CA SER A 132 -7.78 10.06 7.17
C SER A 132 -7.09 11.43 7.22
N LYS A 133 -6.42 11.74 8.34
CA LYS A 133 -5.66 13.00 8.47
C LYS A 133 -4.42 12.97 7.59
N ALA A 134 -3.72 11.85 7.56
CA ALA A 134 -2.58 11.64 6.67
C ALA A 134 -2.98 11.83 5.20
N ALA A 135 -4.11 11.24 4.78
CA ALA A 135 -4.63 11.36 3.41
C ALA A 135 -4.88 12.83 3.03
N ASN A 136 -5.54 13.60 3.89
CA ASN A 136 -5.81 15.03 3.65
C ASN A 136 -4.52 15.85 3.54
N LYS A 137 -3.53 15.59 4.40
CA LYS A 137 -2.23 16.27 4.37
C LYS A 137 -1.45 15.92 3.10
N LEU A 138 -1.41 14.65 2.71
CA LEU A 138 -0.74 14.21 1.47
C LEU A 138 -1.42 14.81 0.23
N PHE A 139 -2.75 14.87 0.20
CA PHE A 139 -3.47 15.52 -0.89
C PHE A 139 -3.16 17.03 -0.96
N MET A 140 -3.08 17.71 0.18
CA MET A 140 -2.65 19.12 0.22
C MET A 140 -1.20 19.28 -0.28
N ALA A 141 -0.28 18.39 0.09
CA ALA A 141 1.08 18.41 -0.46
C ALA A 141 1.11 18.17 -1.98
N TYR A 142 0.26 17.29 -2.51
CA TYR A 142 0.06 17.14 -3.96
C TYR A 142 -0.40 18.45 -4.60
N GLN A 143 -1.44 19.10 -4.06
CA GLN A 143 -1.95 20.37 -4.60
C GLN A 143 -0.93 21.51 -4.59
N MET A 144 0.06 21.46 -3.68
CA MET A 144 1.11 22.47 -3.59
C MET A 144 2.28 22.24 -4.55
N THR A 145 2.55 20.98 -4.90
CA THR A 145 3.79 20.58 -5.59
C THR A 145 3.58 19.92 -6.94
N ASP A 146 2.33 19.56 -7.26
CA ASP A 146 1.95 18.69 -8.36
C ASP A 146 2.67 17.32 -8.35
N ASN A 147 3.27 16.93 -7.21
CA ASN A 147 3.94 15.64 -7.07
C ASN A 147 2.92 14.50 -6.92
N GLN A 148 2.75 13.72 -7.98
CA GLN A 148 1.77 12.64 -8.08
C GLN A 148 2.02 11.51 -7.06
N ASP A 149 3.24 11.34 -6.53
CA ASP A 149 3.50 10.40 -5.45
C ASP A 149 2.68 10.73 -4.20
N TYR A 150 2.52 12.01 -3.87
CA TYR A 150 1.71 12.42 -2.73
C TYR A 150 0.23 12.12 -2.96
N LEU A 151 -0.28 12.22 -4.19
CA LEU A 151 -1.63 11.81 -4.51
C LEU A 151 -1.80 10.29 -4.38
N TYR A 152 -0.81 9.50 -4.81
CA TYR A 152 -0.77 8.06 -4.61
C TYR A 152 -0.81 7.67 -3.13
N TYR A 153 0.07 8.26 -2.31
CA TYR A 153 0.08 7.99 -0.88
C TYR A 153 -1.20 8.50 -0.19
N ALA A 154 -1.78 9.62 -0.64
CA ALA A 154 -3.08 10.09 -0.13
C ALA A 154 -4.19 9.07 -0.39
N ALA A 155 -4.25 8.49 -1.60
CA ALA A 155 -5.20 7.44 -1.95
C ALA A 155 -5.01 6.20 -1.07
N SER A 156 -3.76 5.76 -0.88
CA SER A 156 -3.41 4.60 -0.03
C SER A 156 -3.78 4.83 1.44
N SER A 157 -3.46 5.99 2.01
CA SER A 157 -3.87 6.36 3.36
C SER A 157 -5.40 6.41 3.49
N ALA A 158 -6.13 6.94 2.50
CA ALA A 158 -7.59 6.95 2.53
C ALA A 158 -8.18 5.53 2.55
N VAL A 159 -7.62 4.57 1.80
CA VAL A 159 -8.02 3.15 1.89
C VAL A 159 -7.80 2.60 3.30
N GLN A 160 -6.64 2.86 3.90
CA GLN A 160 -6.34 2.39 5.26
C GLN A 160 -7.26 3.02 6.33
N GLY A 161 -7.73 4.25 6.09
CA GLY A 161 -8.73 4.93 6.91
C GLY A 161 -10.16 4.46 6.68
N GLY A 162 -10.43 3.67 5.64
CA GLY A 162 -11.77 3.28 5.21
C GLY A 162 -12.53 4.39 4.45
N ASP A 163 -11.85 5.47 4.06
CA ASP A 163 -12.39 6.60 3.31
C ASP A 163 -12.44 6.28 1.80
N TYR A 164 -13.20 5.24 1.43
CA TYR A 164 -13.18 4.67 0.08
C TYR A 164 -13.61 5.64 -1.02
N ASP A 165 -14.49 6.58 -0.75
CA ASP A 165 -14.89 7.60 -1.73
C ASP A 165 -13.72 8.53 -2.09
N ILE A 166 -12.96 8.96 -1.08
CA ILE A 166 -11.77 9.80 -1.24
C ILE A 166 -10.67 9.01 -1.96
N ALA A 167 -10.43 7.77 -1.53
CA ALA A 167 -9.46 6.89 -2.17
C ALA A 167 -9.76 6.68 -3.66
N LEU A 168 -11.03 6.40 -3.99
CA LEU A 168 -11.47 6.18 -5.36
C LEU A 168 -11.29 7.44 -6.21
N GLU A 169 -11.65 8.62 -5.69
CA GLU A 169 -11.43 9.89 -6.39
C GLU A 169 -9.95 10.08 -6.74
N HIS A 170 -9.05 9.87 -5.77
CA HIS A 170 -7.61 10.03 -5.99
C HIS A 170 -7.04 8.98 -6.96
N TYR A 171 -7.43 7.71 -6.85
CA TYR A 171 -6.95 6.67 -7.78
C TYR A 171 -7.47 6.87 -9.20
N LEU A 172 -8.73 7.27 -9.37
CA LEU A 172 -9.26 7.64 -10.69
C LEU A 172 -8.49 8.83 -11.27
N LYS A 173 -8.11 9.80 -10.43
CA LYS A 173 -7.29 10.93 -10.87
C LYS A 173 -5.90 10.50 -11.31
N LEU A 174 -5.25 9.59 -10.58
CA LEU A 174 -3.94 9.04 -10.97
C LEU A 174 -4.02 8.29 -12.30
N ASN A 175 -5.08 7.48 -12.48
CA ASN A 175 -5.32 6.77 -13.74
C ASN A 175 -5.55 7.76 -14.91
N GLU A 176 -6.33 8.82 -14.72
CA GLU A 176 -6.52 9.89 -15.71
C GLU A 176 -5.20 10.58 -16.09
N LEU A 177 -4.32 10.79 -15.10
CA LEU A 177 -3.01 11.40 -15.29
C LEU A 177 -1.99 10.45 -15.95
N GLY A 178 -2.31 9.16 -16.12
CA GLY A 178 -1.37 8.16 -16.62
C GLY A 178 -0.20 7.90 -15.67
N TYR A 179 -0.39 8.11 -14.37
CA TYR A 179 0.65 7.88 -13.38
C TYR A 179 0.96 6.40 -13.23
N THR A 180 2.22 6.02 -13.46
CA THR A 180 2.72 4.65 -13.24
C THR A 180 3.56 4.54 -11.97
N GLY A 181 4.12 5.64 -11.47
CA GLY A 181 5.05 5.63 -10.33
C GLY A 181 6.38 4.93 -10.61
N GLU A 182 6.65 4.57 -11.88
CA GLU A 182 7.93 4.02 -12.29
C GLU A 182 9.01 5.07 -12.20
N SER A 183 10.17 4.67 -11.69
CA SER A 183 11.35 5.51 -11.54
C SER A 183 12.60 4.67 -11.69
N THR A 184 13.73 5.30 -12.00
CA THR A 184 15.02 4.60 -12.02
C THR A 184 15.60 4.56 -10.61
N ALA A 185 15.79 3.37 -10.06
CA ALA A 185 16.55 3.13 -8.84
C ALA A 185 18.05 3.16 -9.15
N TYR A 186 18.81 3.97 -8.40
CA TYR A 186 20.25 4.14 -8.60
C TYR A 186 21.01 3.34 -7.54
N LEU A 187 21.38 2.12 -7.87
CA LEU A 187 21.86 1.13 -6.92
C LEU A 187 23.39 1.07 -6.84
N ALA A 188 23.95 0.75 -5.67
CA ALA A 188 25.35 0.34 -5.51
C ALA A 188 25.54 -0.58 -4.30
N VAL A 189 26.60 -1.39 -4.31
CA VAL A 189 26.93 -2.32 -3.22
C VAL A 189 27.73 -1.59 -2.14
N ASN A 190 27.22 -1.55 -0.92
CA ASN A 190 27.93 -1.02 0.23
C ASN A 190 29.08 -1.97 0.62
N LYS A 191 30.31 -1.46 0.69
CA LYS A 191 31.48 -2.31 1.01
C LYS A 191 31.51 -2.83 2.44
N GLU A 192 30.87 -2.14 3.37
CA GLU A 192 30.86 -2.54 4.77
C GLU A 192 29.88 -3.68 5.03
N THR A 193 28.68 -3.60 4.44
CA THR A 193 27.60 -4.58 4.65
C THR A 193 27.56 -5.66 3.57
N GLY A 194 28.04 -5.37 2.36
CA GLY A 194 27.87 -6.21 1.17
C GLY A 194 26.48 -6.13 0.55
N GLU A 195 25.61 -5.23 1.04
CA GLU A 195 24.23 -5.09 0.57
C GLU A 195 24.15 -4.12 -0.61
N THR A 196 23.19 -4.37 -1.51
CA THR A 196 22.86 -3.42 -2.58
C THR A 196 21.86 -2.40 -2.06
N GLU A 197 22.21 -1.12 -2.15
CA GLU A 197 21.38 -0.01 -1.65
C GLU A 197 20.99 0.94 -2.78
N ASN A 198 19.76 1.45 -2.73
CA ASN A 198 19.31 2.52 -3.62
C ASN A 198 19.77 3.88 -3.08
N LEU A 199 20.65 4.54 -3.82
CA LEU A 199 21.26 5.82 -3.47
C LEU A 199 20.45 7.02 -3.97
N GLY A 200 19.26 6.79 -4.53
CA GLY A 200 18.23 7.79 -4.82
C GLY A 200 18.46 8.64 -6.07
N SER A 201 19.71 8.90 -6.44
CA SER A 201 20.04 9.59 -7.70
C SER A 201 21.38 9.14 -8.27
N GLU A 202 21.53 9.26 -9.59
CA GLU A 202 22.79 9.00 -10.31
C GLU A 202 23.96 9.75 -9.67
N GLN A 203 23.74 11.02 -9.36
CA GLN A 203 24.74 11.94 -8.80
C GLN A 203 25.21 11.49 -7.41
N ASN A 204 24.26 11.07 -6.56
CA ASN A 204 24.60 10.59 -5.22
C ASN A 204 25.28 9.23 -5.30
N ARG A 205 24.79 8.31 -6.14
CA ARG A 205 25.43 7.00 -6.37
C ARG A 205 26.88 7.16 -6.79
N ASP A 206 27.12 7.97 -7.82
CA ASP A 206 28.46 8.18 -8.36
C ASP A 206 29.39 8.86 -7.37
N LEU A 207 28.87 9.78 -6.55
CA LEU A 207 29.62 10.38 -5.45
C LEU A 207 30.04 9.33 -4.42
N MET A 208 29.11 8.49 -3.97
CA MET A 208 29.35 7.46 -2.95
C MET A 208 30.25 6.32 -3.44
N VAL A 209 30.20 6.01 -4.74
CA VAL A 209 31.17 5.10 -5.37
C VAL A 209 32.56 5.77 -5.41
N LYS A 210 32.62 7.07 -5.72
CA LYS A 210 33.88 7.83 -5.77
C LYS A 210 34.53 8.04 -4.40
N THR A 211 33.77 8.12 -3.31
CA THR A 211 34.34 8.11 -1.94
C THR A 211 34.97 6.76 -1.60
N GLY A 212 34.68 5.71 -2.40
CA GLY A 212 35.16 4.36 -2.19
C GLY A 212 34.37 3.57 -1.16
N GLN A 213 33.25 4.10 -0.67
CA GLN A 213 32.34 3.42 0.27
C GLN A 213 31.44 2.38 -0.43
N TYR A 214 31.17 2.58 -1.72
CA TYR A 214 30.32 1.70 -2.53
C TYR A 214 31.06 1.17 -3.77
N THR A 215 30.60 0.04 -4.31
CA THR A 215 31.05 -0.57 -5.58
C THR A 215 29.87 -0.96 -6.47
N ASP A 216 30.17 -1.43 -7.67
CA ASP A 216 29.21 -2.09 -8.57
C ASP A 216 27.93 -1.26 -8.81
N PRO A 217 28.07 -0.01 -9.32
CA PRO A 217 26.91 0.82 -9.60
C PRO A 217 26.03 0.16 -10.66
N SER A 218 24.73 0.19 -10.44
CA SER A 218 23.71 -0.30 -11.37
C SER A 218 22.47 0.60 -11.35
N GLU A 219 21.59 0.36 -12.30
CA GLU A 219 20.31 1.03 -12.44
C GLU A 219 19.24 -0.02 -12.70
N GLU A 220 18.10 0.15 -12.06
CA GLU A 220 16.94 -0.74 -12.22
C GLU A 220 15.68 0.11 -12.30
N GLU A 221 14.82 -0.17 -13.28
CA GLU A 221 13.49 0.45 -13.32
C GLU A 221 12.62 -0.17 -12.24
N THR A 222 12.02 0.66 -11.39
CA THR A 222 11.13 0.18 -10.33
C THR A 222 9.83 -0.36 -10.93
N GLU A 223 9.21 -1.30 -10.23
CA GLU A 223 7.90 -1.82 -10.62
C GLU A 223 6.85 -0.71 -10.72
N SER A 224 5.96 -0.86 -11.70
CA SER A 224 4.81 0.03 -11.88
C SER A 224 3.81 -0.11 -10.74
N ARG A 225 3.34 1.03 -10.22
CA ARG A 225 2.19 1.14 -9.31
C ARG A 225 0.86 1.11 -10.05
N TYR A 226 0.87 1.21 -11.39
CA TYR A 226 -0.35 1.22 -12.19
C TYR A 226 -1.27 0.01 -11.94
N PRO A 227 -0.77 -1.23 -11.88
CA PRO A 227 -1.60 -2.39 -11.58
C PRO A 227 -2.24 -2.33 -10.18
N GLU A 228 -1.52 -1.82 -9.19
CA GLU A 228 -2.03 -1.62 -7.83
C GLU A 228 -3.14 -0.55 -7.81
N ILE A 229 -2.98 0.55 -8.55
CA ILE A 229 -4.01 1.60 -8.69
C ILE A 229 -5.30 1.00 -9.25
N ILE A 230 -5.20 0.24 -10.34
CA ILE A 230 -6.36 -0.40 -10.98
C ILE A 230 -6.99 -1.44 -10.05
N LYS A 231 -6.18 -2.25 -9.35
CA LYS A 231 -6.65 -3.17 -8.31
C LYS A 231 -7.48 -2.46 -7.26
N ASN A 232 -6.97 -1.36 -6.71
CA ASN A 232 -7.67 -0.61 -5.65
C ASN A 232 -8.96 0.04 -6.17
N ILE A 233 -8.96 0.60 -7.39
CA ILE A 233 -10.20 1.09 -8.04
C ILE A 233 -11.25 -0.01 -8.10
N ALA A 234 -10.87 -1.19 -8.58
CA ALA A 234 -11.78 -2.30 -8.76
C ALA A 234 -12.30 -2.87 -7.43
N LEU A 235 -11.43 -3.02 -6.43
CA LEU A 235 -11.82 -3.44 -5.08
C LEU A 235 -12.80 -2.46 -4.45
N ILE A 236 -12.52 -1.15 -4.52
CA ILE A 236 -13.42 -0.12 -3.97
C ILE A 236 -14.78 -0.15 -4.67
N TYR A 237 -14.82 -0.29 -6.00
CA TYR A 237 -16.09 -0.44 -6.72
C TYR A 237 -16.86 -1.68 -6.27
N ASN A 238 -16.19 -2.82 -6.07
CA ASN A 238 -16.83 -4.04 -5.57
C ASN A 238 -17.40 -3.88 -4.16
N GLU A 239 -16.66 -3.25 -3.25
CA GLU A 239 -17.14 -2.93 -1.89
C GLU A 239 -18.39 -2.04 -1.92
N LYS A 240 -18.50 -1.17 -2.93
CA LYS A 240 -19.68 -0.32 -3.17
C LYS A 240 -20.83 -1.04 -3.89
N GLY A 241 -20.66 -2.32 -4.26
CA GLY A 241 -21.62 -3.09 -5.06
C GLY A 241 -21.68 -2.69 -6.55
N GLU A 242 -20.70 -1.93 -7.03
CA GLU A 242 -20.58 -1.42 -8.39
C GLU A 242 -19.70 -2.35 -9.26
N THR A 243 -19.98 -3.65 -9.24
CA THR A 243 -19.13 -4.69 -9.88
C THR A 243 -18.92 -4.49 -11.39
N GLU A 244 -19.88 -3.88 -12.09
CA GLU A 244 -19.74 -3.54 -13.51
C GLU A 244 -18.59 -2.55 -13.74
N LYS A 245 -18.47 -1.51 -12.91
CA LYS A 245 -17.39 -0.52 -13.00
C LYS A 245 -16.03 -1.10 -12.62
N ALA A 246 -16.02 -1.98 -11.61
CA ALA A 246 -14.81 -2.72 -11.25
C ALA A 246 -14.26 -3.52 -12.44
N THR A 247 -15.15 -4.23 -13.13
CA THR A 247 -14.81 -5.05 -14.30
C THR A 247 -14.37 -4.18 -15.49
N GLU A 248 -15.05 -3.05 -15.72
CA GLU A 248 -14.70 -2.10 -16.78
C GLU A 248 -13.31 -1.50 -16.58
N ALA A 249 -12.99 -1.03 -15.37
CA ALA A 249 -11.68 -0.43 -15.06
C ALA A 249 -10.51 -1.37 -15.37
N ILE A 250 -10.65 -2.65 -15.02
CA ILE A 250 -9.61 -3.67 -15.25
C ILE A 250 -9.52 -4.04 -16.72
N LYS A 251 -10.67 -4.18 -17.39
CA LYS A 251 -10.72 -4.48 -18.82
C LYS A 251 -10.04 -3.38 -19.64
N ASP A 252 -10.29 -2.12 -19.30
CA ASP A 252 -9.67 -0.97 -19.97
C ASP A 252 -8.15 -0.94 -19.73
N ALA A 253 -7.72 -1.18 -18.49
CA ALA A 253 -6.30 -1.28 -18.16
C ALA A 253 -5.60 -2.44 -18.91
N ARG A 254 -6.23 -3.61 -18.99
CA ARG A 254 -5.73 -4.77 -19.76
C ARG A 254 -5.71 -4.51 -21.27
N ALA A 255 -6.66 -3.75 -21.79
CA ALA A 255 -6.67 -3.36 -23.20
C ALA A 255 -5.54 -2.37 -23.52
N ALA A 256 -5.22 -1.46 -22.60
CA ALA A 256 -4.11 -0.52 -22.75
C ALA A 256 -2.74 -1.20 -22.59
N ASN A 257 -2.64 -2.17 -21.67
CA ASN A 257 -1.39 -2.87 -21.35
C ASN A 257 -1.58 -4.40 -21.38
N PRO A 258 -1.76 -5.00 -22.58
CA PRO A 258 -2.11 -6.42 -22.72
C PRO A 258 -1.01 -7.39 -22.26
N ASP A 259 0.23 -6.91 -22.20
CA ASP A 259 1.39 -7.70 -21.79
C ASP A 259 1.78 -7.52 -20.32
N ASP A 260 1.11 -6.63 -19.61
CA ASP A 260 1.30 -6.46 -18.17
C ASP A 260 0.72 -7.67 -17.41
N MET A 261 1.63 -8.47 -16.87
CA MET A 261 1.30 -9.65 -16.06
C MET A 261 0.58 -9.26 -14.77
N ASN A 262 0.94 -8.15 -14.14
CA ASN A 262 0.34 -7.73 -12.87
C ASN A 262 -1.13 -7.36 -13.06
N LEU A 263 -1.49 -6.76 -14.20
CA LEU A 263 -2.89 -6.52 -14.54
C LEU A 263 -3.66 -7.82 -14.78
N LEU A 264 -3.06 -8.81 -15.45
CA LEU A 264 -3.68 -10.13 -15.65
C LEU A 264 -3.96 -10.83 -14.32
N LEU A 265 -2.98 -10.82 -13.41
CA LEU A 265 -3.12 -11.38 -12.06
C LEU A 265 -4.14 -10.62 -11.23
N THR A 266 -4.24 -9.30 -11.41
CA THR A 266 -5.25 -8.48 -10.75
C THR A 266 -6.67 -8.84 -11.22
N GLU A 267 -6.87 -9.00 -12.54
CA GLU A 267 -8.15 -9.47 -13.10
C GLU A 267 -8.52 -10.85 -12.54
N ALA A 268 -7.56 -11.78 -12.50
CA ALA A 268 -7.79 -13.11 -11.93
C ALA A 268 -8.21 -13.02 -10.45
N ASN A 269 -7.48 -12.26 -9.64
CA ASN A 269 -7.77 -12.07 -8.22
C ASN A 269 -9.18 -11.53 -7.97
N MET A 270 -9.72 -10.70 -8.86
CA MET A 270 -11.11 -10.24 -8.75
C MET A 270 -12.11 -11.35 -9.03
N TYR A 271 -11.89 -12.17 -10.06
CA TYR A 271 -12.81 -13.25 -10.39
C TYR A 271 -12.86 -14.33 -9.31
N ILE A 272 -11.73 -14.65 -8.68
CA ILE A 272 -11.75 -15.60 -7.55
C ILE A 272 -12.49 -15.03 -6.33
N GLN A 273 -12.35 -13.72 -6.04
CA GLN A 273 -13.14 -13.05 -4.99
C GLN A 273 -14.64 -13.02 -5.32
N ALA A 274 -15.00 -12.85 -6.59
CA ALA A 274 -16.38 -12.96 -7.06
C ALA A 274 -16.92 -14.40 -7.11
N GLY A 275 -16.08 -15.41 -6.83
CA GLY A 275 -16.42 -16.83 -6.88
C GLY A 275 -16.45 -17.43 -8.28
N ASP A 276 -16.06 -16.68 -9.32
CA ASP A 276 -15.94 -17.19 -10.69
C ASP A 276 -14.61 -17.92 -10.89
N LYS A 277 -14.57 -19.15 -10.37
CA LYS A 277 -13.40 -20.04 -10.45
C LYS A 277 -13.03 -20.40 -11.89
N ALA A 278 -14.00 -20.45 -12.80
CA ALA A 278 -13.78 -20.80 -14.20
C ALA A 278 -13.01 -19.69 -14.93
N LYS A 279 -13.41 -18.43 -14.71
CA LYS A 279 -12.71 -17.28 -15.27
C LYS A 279 -11.33 -17.11 -14.66
N PHE A 280 -11.18 -17.31 -13.34
CA PHE A 280 -9.87 -17.35 -12.69
C PHE A 280 -8.94 -18.37 -13.35
N GLN A 281 -9.40 -19.61 -13.53
CA GLN A 281 -8.62 -20.67 -14.18
C GLN A 281 -8.17 -20.25 -15.59
N SER A 282 -9.08 -19.73 -16.41
CA SER A 282 -8.75 -19.28 -17.78
C SER A 282 -7.68 -18.18 -17.78
N LEU A 283 -7.71 -17.26 -16.82
CA LEU A 283 -6.71 -16.18 -16.71
C LEU A 283 -5.36 -16.70 -16.21
N MET A 284 -5.34 -17.70 -15.33
CA MET A 284 -4.11 -18.37 -14.93
C MET A 284 -3.50 -19.18 -16.08
N GLU A 285 -4.32 -19.84 -16.90
CA GLU A 285 -3.86 -20.50 -18.13
C GLU A 285 -3.25 -19.50 -19.13
N GLU A 286 -3.83 -18.31 -19.26
CA GLU A 286 -3.22 -17.21 -20.02
C GLU A 286 -1.89 -16.75 -19.40
N ALA A 287 -1.83 -16.59 -18.08
CA ALA A 287 -0.63 -16.18 -17.38
C ALA A 287 0.51 -17.19 -17.58
N ILE A 288 0.22 -18.49 -17.58
CA ILE A 288 1.20 -19.55 -17.85
C ILE A 288 1.72 -19.49 -19.29
N GLN A 289 0.91 -19.08 -20.26
CA GLN A 289 1.39 -18.90 -21.63
C GLN A 289 2.42 -17.77 -21.72
N LYS A 290 2.29 -16.74 -20.88
CA LYS A 290 3.21 -15.59 -20.81
C LYS A 290 4.45 -15.88 -19.97
N ASP A 291 4.30 -16.56 -18.83
CA ASP A 291 5.39 -16.96 -17.95
C ASP A 291 5.26 -18.45 -17.54
N PRO A 292 5.70 -19.38 -18.41
CA PRO A 292 5.60 -20.81 -18.15
C PRO A 292 6.56 -21.31 -17.07
N SER A 293 7.48 -20.46 -16.60
CA SER A 293 8.45 -20.76 -15.54
C SER A 293 7.98 -20.36 -14.14
N ASN A 294 6.84 -19.70 -14.01
CA ASN A 294 6.35 -19.20 -12.74
C ASN A 294 5.71 -20.31 -11.89
N PRO A 295 6.36 -20.77 -10.79
CA PRO A 295 5.81 -21.84 -9.96
C PRO A 295 4.48 -21.47 -9.30
N THR A 296 4.28 -20.18 -8.99
CA THR A 296 3.08 -19.67 -8.31
C THR A 296 1.83 -19.84 -9.15
N LEU A 297 1.92 -19.70 -10.48
CA LEU A 297 0.78 -19.87 -11.38
C LEU A 297 0.29 -21.31 -11.39
N TYR A 298 1.21 -22.28 -11.46
CA TYR A 298 0.85 -23.70 -11.38
C TYR A 298 0.32 -24.06 -10.00
N TYR A 299 0.91 -23.53 -8.92
CA TYR A 299 0.37 -23.74 -7.58
C TYR A 299 -1.07 -23.25 -7.44
N ASN A 300 -1.36 -22.01 -7.89
CA ASN A 300 -2.71 -21.44 -7.86
C ASN A 300 -3.71 -22.24 -8.70
N LEU A 301 -3.29 -22.73 -9.87
CA LEU A 301 -4.10 -23.66 -10.66
C LEU A 301 -4.35 -24.98 -9.93
N GLY A 302 -3.35 -25.52 -9.25
CA GLY A 302 -3.51 -26.73 -8.43
C GLY A 302 -4.57 -26.53 -7.35
N VAL A 303 -4.51 -25.41 -6.61
CA VAL A 303 -5.49 -25.07 -5.56
C VAL A 303 -6.89 -25.00 -6.13
N ILE A 304 -7.11 -24.22 -7.18
CA ILE A 304 -8.46 -24.01 -7.71
C ILE A 304 -9.03 -25.29 -8.35
N THR A 305 -8.17 -26.08 -9.00
CA THR A 305 -8.56 -27.35 -9.65
C THR A 305 -8.93 -28.40 -8.60
N ALA A 306 -8.22 -28.44 -7.47
CA ALA A 306 -8.55 -29.31 -6.33
C ALA A 306 -9.90 -28.93 -5.71
N GLU A 307 -10.16 -27.63 -5.52
CA GLU A 307 -11.45 -27.15 -4.99
C GLU A 307 -12.65 -27.46 -5.92
N GLN A 308 -12.40 -27.64 -7.22
CA GLN A 308 -13.40 -28.09 -8.19
C GLN A 308 -13.57 -29.62 -8.21
N GLY A 309 -12.79 -30.35 -7.40
CA GLY A 309 -12.85 -31.82 -7.27
C GLY A 309 -11.98 -32.59 -8.27
N ASN A 310 -11.20 -31.92 -9.10
CA ASN A 310 -10.33 -32.57 -10.07
C ASN A 310 -8.92 -32.79 -9.49
N ASN A 311 -8.84 -33.70 -8.50
CA ASN A 311 -7.61 -33.95 -7.74
C ASN A 311 -6.45 -34.48 -8.61
N GLU A 312 -6.74 -35.26 -9.65
CA GLU A 312 -5.68 -35.78 -10.53
C GLU A 312 -4.95 -34.65 -11.25
N GLN A 313 -5.69 -33.75 -11.90
CA GLN A 313 -5.10 -32.61 -12.61
C GLN A 313 -4.44 -31.62 -11.64
N ALA A 314 -5.04 -31.39 -10.47
CA ALA A 314 -4.45 -30.55 -9.44
C ALA A 314 -3.09 -31.08 -8.96
N GLY A 315 -2.97 -32.41 -8.79
CA GLY A 315 -1.71 -33.07 -8.45
C GLY A 315 -0.62 -32.83 -9.49
N GLU A 316 -0.95 -32.86 -10.78
CA GLU A 316 0.00 -32.55 -11.86
C GLU A 316 0.46 -31.09 -11.81
N TYR A 317 -0.43 -30.14 -11.51
CA TYR A 317 -0.07 -28.74 -11.32
C TYR A 317 0.85 -28.52 -10.11
N TYR A 318 0.58 -29.17 -8.97
CA TYR A 318 1.47 -29.09 -7.81
C TYR A 318 2.85 -29.68 -8.09
N LYS A 319 2.92 -30.82 -8.78
CA LYS A 319 4.20 -31.41 -9.21
C LYS A 319 4.96 -30.44 -10.12
N LYS A 320 4.28 -29.75 -11.04
CA LYS A 320 4.92 -28.75 -11.90
C LYS A 320 5.43 -27.54 -11.12
N ALA A 321 4.67 -27.06 -10.14
CA ALA A 321 5.11 -26.00 -9.24
C ALA A 321 6.39 -26.40 -8.47
N ILE A 322 6.46 -27.65 -7.99
CA ILE A 322 7.64 -28.21 -7.30
C ILE A 322 8.84 -28.38 -8.25
N GLU A 323 8.60 -28.76 -9.51
CA GLU A 323 9.67 -28.86 -10.51
C GLU A 323 10.33 -27.51 -10.76
N LEU A 324 9.53 -26.44 -10.83
CA LEU A 324 9.98 -25.07 -11.07
C LEU A 324 10.56 -24.41 -9.82
N ASP A 325 9.98 -24.69 -8.65
CA ASP A 325 10.47 -24.25 -7.35
C ASP A 325 10.50 -25.41 -6.34
N PRO A 326 11.65 -26.07 -6.19
CA PRO A 326 11.84 -27.15 -5.22
C PRO A 326 11.72 -26.73 -3.75
N GLN A 327 11.58 -25.43 -3.45
CA GLN A 327 11.39 -24.87 -2.11
C GLN A 327 9.92 -24.50 -1.82
N ASN A 328 8.98 -24.77 -2.74
CA ASN A 328 7.57 -24.44 -2.55
C ASN A 328 6.90 -25.35 -1.50
N GLU A 329 6.93 -24.92 -0.24
CA GLU A 329 6.37 -25.64 0.91
C GLU A 329 4.89 -26.00 0.74
N ASN A 330 4.09 -25.04 0.25
CA ASN A 330 2.65 -25.19 0.12
C ASN A 330 2.29 -26.26 -0.93
N ALA A 331 3.05 -26.34 -2.03
CA ALA A 331 2.84 -27.37 -3.04
C ALA A 331 3.13 -28.78 -2.49
N TYR A 332 4.19 -28.97 -1.69
CA TYR A 332 4.45 -30.25 -1.03
C TYR A 332 3.36 -30.63 -0.03
N LEU A 333 2.91 -29.67 0.79
CA LEU A 333 1.84 -29.91 1.77
C LEU A 333 0.53 -30.30 1.09
N ASN A 334 0.12 -29.57 0.04
CA ASN A 334 -1.11 -29.86 -0.68
C ASN A 334 -1.03 -31.19 -1.44
N LEU A 335 0.13 -31.53 -2.02
CA LEU A 335 0.31 -32.82 -2.70
C LEU A 335 0.29 -33.99 -1.70
N ALA A 336 0.89 -33.83 -0.51
CA ALA A 336 0.81 -34.83 0.56
C ALA A 336 -0.64 -35.00 1.07
N SER A 337 -1.34 -33.89 1.36
CA SER A 337 -2.74 -33.92 1.80
C SER A 337 -3.64 -34.56 0.75
N MET A 338 -3.45 -34.23 -0.53
CA MET A 338 -4.19 -34.82 -1.64
C MET A 338 -3.92 -36.31 -1.79
N THR A 339 -2.65 -36.72 -1.64
CA THR A 339 -2.27 -38.13 -1.65
C THR A 339 -2.97 -38.88 -0.51
N LEU A 340 -3.12 -38.27 0.66
CA LEU A 340 -3.77 -38.88 1.82
C LEU A 340 -5.31 -38.78 1.80
N SER A 341 -5.91 -38.13 0.80
CA SER A 341 -7.36 -37.83 0.80
C SER A 341 -8.26 -39.06 0.84
N SER A 342 -7.82 -40.19 0.26
CA SER A 342 -8.56 -41.45 0.26
C SER A 342 -8.35 -42.29 1.54
N GLU A 343 -7.49 -41.86 2.47
CA GLU A 343 -7.21 -42.61 3.70
C GLU A 343 -8.47 -42.83 4.53
N GLN A 344 -9.30 -41.79 4.66
CA GLN A 344 -10.51 -41.86 5.48
C GLN A 344 -11.51 -42.88 4.93
N ASP A 345 -11.64 -42.99 3.60
CA ASP A 345 -12.52 -43.96 2.96
C ASP A 345 -12.02 -45.39 3.18
N LEU A 346 -10.71 -45.62 3.06
CA LEU A 346 -10.09 -46.91 3.38
C LEU A 346 -10.35 -47.30 4.84
N VAL A 347 -10.14 -46.37 5.78
CA VAL A 347 -10.36 -46.61 7.22
C VAL A 347 -11.83 -46.86 7.54
N ASN A 348 -12.75 -46.14 6.89
CA ASN A 348 -14.18 -46.35 7.04
C ASN A 348 -14.60 -47.74 6.55
N GLU A 349 -14.09 -48.16 5.39
CA GLU A 349 -14.34 -49.50 4.88
C GLU A 349 -13.79 -50.55 5.84
N MET A 350 -12.53 -50.41 6.28
CA MET A 350 -11.91 -51.32 7.26
C MET A 350 -12.74 -51.47 8.53
N ASN A 351 -13.27 -50.37 9.07
CA ASN A 351 -14.09 -50.37 10.29
C ASN A 351 -15.49 -50.97 10.10
N SER A 352 -15.97 -51.07 8.86
CA SER A 352 -17.28 -51.65 8.53
C SER A 352 -17.25 -53.18 8.35
N LEU A 353 -16.06 -53.77 8.26
CA LEU A 353 -15.87 -55.19 8.01
C LEU A 353 -16.26 -56.06 9.22
N GLY A 354 -16.80 -57.24 8.93
CA GLY A 354 -17.12 -58.27 9.92
C GLY A 354 -15.92 -59.16 10.25
N ASN A 355 -16.21 -60.37 10.75
CA ASN A 355 -15.18 -61.36 11.14
C ASN A 355 -15.16 -62.60 10.21
N SER A 356 -15.79 -62.54 9.03
CA SER A 356 -15.75 -63.67 8.09
C SER A 356 -14.36 -63.82 7.47
N ALA A 357 -14.06 -65.00 6.91
CA ALA A 357 -12.79 -65.20 6.20
C ALA A 357 -12.61 -64.24 5.01
N ALA A 358 -13.73 -63.83 4.37
CA ALA A 358 -13.71 -62.84 3.30
C ALA A 358 -13.43 -61.43 3.84
N ASP A 359 -14.05 -61.07 4.96
CA ASP A 359 -13.82 -59.77 5.62
C ASP A 359 -12.37 -59.62 6.08
N ASN A 360 -11.81 -60.66 6.71
CA ASN A 360 -10.40 -60.65 7.13
C ASN A 360 -9.46 -60.47 5.94
N LYS A 361 -9.75 -61.12 4.80
CA LYS A 361 -8.96 -60.94 3.57
C LYS A 361 -9.07 -59.51 3.04
N ARG A 362 -10.27 -58.94 2.98
CA ARG A 362 -10.48 -57.56 2.54
C ARG A 362 -9.79 -56.55 3.47
N TYR A 363 -9.80 -56.81 4.78
CA TYR A 363 -9.08 -56.00 5.75
C TYR A 363 -7.56 -55.98 5.48
N ASP A 364 -6.97 -57.14 5.19
CA ASP A 364 -5.54 -57.24 4.85
C ASP A 364 -5.21 -56.50 3.54
N GLU A 365 -6.09 -56.57 2.53
CA GLU A 365 -5.97 -55.81 1.28
C GLU A 365 -6.03 -54.29 1.53
N LEU A 366 -7.04 -53.80 2.25
CA LEU A 366 -7.19 -52.38 2.62
C LEU A 366 -6.02 -51.86 3.45
N LYS A 367 -5.47 -52.70 4.34
CA LYS A 367 -4.27 -52.37 5.10
C LYS A 367 -3.08 -52.14 4.18
N GLN A 368 -2.87 -53.00 3.18
CA GLN A 368 -1.80 -52.81 2.19
C GLN A 368 -2.02 -51.54 1.36
N GLU A 369 -3.23 -51.30 0.87
CA GLU A 369 -3.59 -50.08 0.13
C GLU A 369 -3.28 -48.81 0.95
N ARG A 370 -3.61 -48.82 2.25
CA ARG A 370 -3.31 -47.70 3.17
C ARG A 370 -1.81 -47.53 3.42
N GLU A 371 -1.06 -48.62 3.58
CA GLU A 371 0.40 -48.55 3.75
C GLU A 371 1.09 -48.02 2.48
N GLU A 372 0.63 -48.40 1.29
CA GLU A 372 1.11 -47.87 0.01
C GLU A 372 0.81 -46.37 -0.13
N LEU A 373 -0.41 -45.96 0.23
CA LEU A 373 -0.81 -44.56 0.27
C LEU A 373 0.16 -43.73 1.12
N TYR A 374 0.44 -44.20 2.34
CA TYR A 374 1.39 -43.56 3.24
C TYR A 374 2.79 -43.49 2.68
N ARG A 375 3.30 -44.58 2.11
CA ARG A 375 4.64 -44.60 1.48
C ARG A 375 4.74 -43.59 0.34
N SER A 376 3.65 -43.34 -0.39
CA SER A 376 3.64 -42.35 -1.46
C SER A 376 3.60 -40.88 -0.96
N ALA A 377 3.05 -40.63 0.23
CA ALA A 377 3.00 -39.29 0.84
C ALA A 377 4.30 -38.92 1.58
N VAL A 378 5.02 -39.89 2.15
CA VAL A 378 6.23 -39.68 2.96
C VAL A 378 7.28 -38.80 2.27
N PRO A 379 7.67 -39.02 0.99
CA PRO A 379 8.70 -38.22 0.35
C PRO A 379 8.37 -36.73 0.28
N TYR A 380 7.09 -36.38 0.06
CA TYR A 380 6.66 -34.98 0.02
C TYR A 380 6.73 -34.33 1.40
N LEU A 381 6.33 -35.05 2.45
CA LEU A 381 6.38 -34.56 3.83
C LEU A 381 7.83 -34.47 4.36
N GLU A 382 8.69 -35.44 4.07
CA GLU A 382 10.12 -35.40 4.45
C GLU A 382 10.83 -34.22 3.76
N LYS A 383 10.52 -34.00 2.46
CA LYS A 383 11.04 -32.86 1.72
C LYS A 383 10.54 -31.54 2.27
N LEU A 384 9.25 -31.43 2.59
CA LEU A 384 8.68 -30.27 3.28
C LEU A 384 9.41 -29.99 4.61
N LEU A 385 9.69 -31.00 5.42
CA LEU A 385 10.43 -30.82 6.67
C LEU A 385 11.91 -30.48 6.49
N THR A 386 12.49 -30.75 5.32
CA THR A 386 13.84 -30.28 4.97
C THR A 386 13.81 -28.78 4.67
N ILE A 387 12.73 -28.27 4.08
CA ILE A 387 12.55 -26.85 3.74
C ILE A 387 12.14 -26.06 4.99
N ASN A 388 11.11 -26.53 5.69
CA ASN A 388 10.56 -25.94 6.90
C ASN A 388 10.52 -26.97 8.03
N PRO A 389 11.60 -27.07 8.82
CA PRO A 389 11.67 -28.01 9.94
C PRO A 389 10.62 -27.76 11.02
N SER A 390 10.06 -26.55 11.10
CA SER A 390 9.06 -26.15 12.09
C SER A 390 7.61 -26.43 11.68
N ASN A 391 7.35 -27.02 10.51
CA ASN A 391 6.00 -27.32 10.06
C ASN A 391 5.36 -28.43 10.92
N ILE A 392 4.58 -28.02 11.93
CA ILE A 392 3.99 -28.91 12.93
C ILE A 392 3.07 -29.96 12.29
N ASP A 393 2.28 -29.57 11.28
CA ASP A 393 1.33 -30.46 10.63
C ASP A 393 2.04 -31.58 9.87
N ALA A 394 3.13 -31.27 9.18
CA ALA A 394 3.95 -32.27 8.51
C ALA A 394 4.66 -33.21 9.50
N VAL A 395 5.18 -32.69 10.62
CA VAL A 395 5.78 -33.53 11.69
C VAL A 395 4.75 -34.48 12.27
N ARG A 396 3.55 -33.97 12.63
CA ARG A 396 2.48 -34.78 13.22
C ARG A 396 1.98 -35.85 12.24
N THR A 397 1.84 -35.49 10.97
CA THR A 397 1.41 -36.43 9.92
C THR A 397 2.45 -37.54 9.70
N LEU A 398 3.74 -37.19 9.59
CA LEU A 398 4.82 -38.18 9.46
C LEU A 398 4.93 -39.07 10.70
N MET A 399 4.78 -38.52 11.90
CA MET A 399 4.74 -39.32 13.13
C MET A 399 3.66 -40.40 13.04
N ASN A 400 2.43 -40.03 12.69
CA ASN A 400 1.32 -41.00 12.58
C ASN A 400 1.55 -42.05 11.49
N ILE A 401 2.08 -41.62 10.34
CA ILE A 401 2.44 -42.51 9.23
C ILE A 401 3.51 -43.52 9.66
N TYR A 402 4.61 -43.07 10.26
CA TYR A 402 5.69 -43.95 10.72
C TYR A 402 5.24 -44.94 11.80
N GLY A 403 4.34 -44.50 12.68
CA GLY A 403 3.72 -45.39 13.66
C GLY A 403 2.92 -46.52 12.99
N THR A 404 2.20 -46.21 11.91
CA THR A 404 1.40 -47.21 11.18
C THR A 404 2.29 -48.13 10.32
N LEU A 405 3.34 -47.59 9.70
CA LEU A 405 4.31 -48.35 8.90
C LEU A 405 5.27 -49.20 9.75
N GLY A 406 5.25 -49.05 11.09
CA GLY A 406 6.17 -49.74 11.99
C GLY A 406 7.60 -49.21 11.96
N GLU A 407 7.82 -48.01 11.42
CA GLU A 407 9.13 -47.35 11.35
C GLU A 407 9.45 -46.66 12.70
N GLN A 408 9.70 -47.49 13.73
CA GLN A 408 9.78 -47.06 15.13
C GLN A 408 10.83 -45.96 15.39
N ASP A 409 11.99 -46.02 14.74
CA ASP A 409 13.05 -45.03 14.93
C ASP A 409 12.59 -43.65 14.43
N LYS A 410 12.02 -43.59 13.22
CA LYS A 410 11.50 -42.35 12.63
C LYS A 410 10.27 -41.83 13.37
N PHE A 411 9.42 -42.72 13.88
CA PHE A 411 8.31 -42.35 14.76
C PHE A 411 8.82 -41.59 15.99
N MET A 412 9.84 -42.13 16.66
CA MET A 412 10.41 -41.50 17.85
C MET A 412 11.09 -40.17 17.53
N GLU A 413 11.77 -40.07 16.39
CA GLU A 413 12.36 -38.82 15.89
C GLU A 413 11.30 -37.73 15.70
N MET A 414 10.20 -38.03 14.99
CA MET A 414 9.13 -37.06 14.77
C MET A 414 8.42 -36.69 16.08
N LYS A 415 8.27 -37.63 17.01
CA LYS A 415 7.69 -37.37 18.33
C LYS A 415 8.54 -36.41 19.16
N GLU A 416 9.86 -36.59 19.16
CA GLU A 416 10.79 -35.67 19.84
C GLU A 416 10.76 -34.28 19.20
N LYS A 417 10.77 -34.23 17.87
CA LYS A 417 10.66 -32.98 17.11
C LYS A 417 9.37 -32.22 17.42
N LEU A 418 8.23 -32.91 17.44
CA LEU A 418 6.93 -32.33 17.77
C LEU A 418 6.93 -31.74 19.19
N ALA A 419 7.45 -32.47 20.18
CA ALA A 419 7.55 -31.99 21.56
C ALA A 419 8.44 -30.74 21.71
N GLY A 420 9.44 -30.58 20.85
CA GLY A 420 10.30 -29.39 20.81
C GLY A 420 9.65 -28.17 20.15
N LEU A 421 8.68 -28.37 19.25
CA LEU A 421 7.97 -27.29 18.56
C LEU A 421 6.74 -26.78 19.35
N GLU A 422 6.20 -27.59 20.26
CA GLU A 422 5.04 -27.24 21.09
C GLU A 422 5.40 -26.59 22.45
N GLN A 423 6.70 -26.41 22.72
CA GLN A 423 7.24 -25.69 23.90
C GLN A 423 7.58 -24.24 23.54
#